data_AF-A0A936G700-F1
#
_entry.id   AF-A0A936G700-F1
#
_cell.length_a   1.000
_cell.length_b   1.000
_cell.length_c   1.000
_cell.angle_alpha   90.00
_cell.angle_beta   90.00
_cell.angle_gamma   90.00
#
_symmetry.space_group_name_H-M   'P 1'
#
loop_
_entity.id
_entity.type
_entity.pdbx_description
1 polymer ?
#
loop_
_entity_poly.entity_id
_entity_poly.type
_entity_poly.pdbx_seq_one_letter_code
_entity_poly.pdbx_strand_id
1 'polypeptide(L)'
;MQNHPGPAKSVIRSIVPPLLLSSASFIFCMHWFLLMADSLASGITTNVIPAPILSSIIAYYTVVFGSMTWMIKIVILTMLLSMTLQLTIKEISGYLRYLIFVTNAPLVFYGVFYIIPLADRFITNAATPEIQSQFARTIHAAHIASAYGTAFMIFLQLIIIIRLQRQAAAK
;
A
#
# COMPACT_ATOMS: atom_id res chain seq x y z
N MET A 1 1.38 -37.50 20.07
CA MET A 1 2.35 -36.45 20.46
C MET A 1 1.88 -35.12 19.91
N GLN A 2 1.43 -34.20 20.76
CA GLN A 2 1.03 -32.86 20.32
C GLN A 2 2.29 -32.05 20.04
N ASN A 3 2.56 -31.76 18.77
CA ASN A 3 3.64 -30.84 18.39
C ASN A 3 3.23 -29.43 18.81
N HIS A 4 3.64 -29.01 20.01
CA HIS A 4 3.52 -27.63 20.43
C HIS A 4 4.32 -26.76 19.44
N PRO A 5 3.68 -25.79 18.76
CA PRO A 5 4.42 -24.87 17.92
C PRO A 5 5.43 -24.14 18.79
N GLY A 6 6.71 -24.15 18.39
CA GLY A 6 7.75 -23.41 19.08
C GLY A 6 7.36 -21.94 19.27
N PRO A 7 7.88 -21.25 20.30
CA PRO A 7 7.41 -19.93 20.74
C PRO A 7 7.35 -18.91 19.59
N ALA A 8 8.32 -18.94 18.67
CA ALA A 8 8.35 -18.08 17.49
C ALA A 8 7.13 -18.25 16.56
N LYS A 9 6.65 -19.48 16.33
CA LYS A 9 5.47 -19.73 15.47
C LYS A 9 4.20 -19.21 16.13
N SER A 10 4.10 -19.33 17.45
CA SER A 10 2.97 -18.79 18.22
C SER A 10 2.89 -17.26 18.10
N VAL A 11 4.04 -16.59 18.26
CA VAL A 11 4.17 -15.13 18.14
C VAL A 11 3.85 -14.64 16.72
N ILE A 12 4.40 -15.29 15.69
CA ILE A 12 4.11 -14.94 14.28
C ILE A 12 2.60 -15.03 14.03
N ARG A 13 1.95 -16.11 14.49
CA ARG A 13 0.51 -16.33 14.31
C ARG A 13 -0.34 -15.24 14.96
N SER A 14 0.03 -14.76 16.16
CA SER A 14 -0.76 -13.76 16.88
C SER A 14 -0.52 -12.32 16.39
N ILE A 15 0.67 -12.01 15.87
CA ILE A 15 1.06 -10.64 15.51
C ILE A 15 0.86 -10.34 14.03
N VAL A 16 1.18 -11.28 13.13
CA VAL A 16 1.28 -10.98 11.69
C VAL A 16 -0.05 -10.53 11.07
N PRO A 17 -1.20 -11.21 11.28
CA PRO A 17 -2.45 -10.75 10.65
C PRO A 17 -2.90 -9.36 11.12
N PRO A 18 -2.93 -9.04 12.44
CA PRO A 18 -3.24 -7.69 12.90
C PRO A 18 -2.25 -6.62 12.41
N LEU A 19 -0.96 -6.94 12.37
CA LEU A 19 0.08 -6.02 11.88
C LEU A 19 -0.13 -5.73 10.39
N LEU A 20 -0.35 -6.77 9.58
CA LEU A 20 -0.63 -6.63 8.16
C LEU A 20 -1.91 -5.83 7.91
N LEU A 21 -2.98 -6.09 8.65
CA LEU A 21 -4.21 -5.29 8.58
C LEU A 21 -3.96 -3.82 8.90
N SER A 22 -3.20 -3.54 9.96
CA SER A 22 -2.90 -2.17 10.40
C SER A 22 -2.04 -1.43 9.38
N SER A 23 -1.00 -2.07 8.85
CA SER A 23 -0.18 -1.50 7.79
C SER A 23 -0.98 -1.27 6.51
N ALA A 24 -1.81 -2.23 6.10
CA ALA A 24 -2.68 -2.09 4.93
C ALA A 24 -3.65 -0.92 5.08
N SER A 25 -4.27 -0.78 6.26
CA SER A 25 -5.21 0.31 6.57
C SER A 25 -4.52 1.66 6.55
N PHE A 26 -3.31 1.76 7.12
CA PHE A 26 -2.51 2.97 7.05
C PHE A 26 -2.19 3.36 5.60
N ILE A 27 -1.71 2.41 4.79
CA ILE A 27 -1.37 2.67 3.38
C ILE A 27 -2.62 3.05 2.56
N PHE A 28 -3.76 2.40 2.81
CA PHE A 28 -5.02 2.77 2.19
C PHE A 28 -5.43 4.22 2.52
N CYS A 29 -5.33 4.62 3.80
CA CYS A 29 -5.57 6.00 4.21
C CYS A 29 -4.60 6.98 3.52
N MET A 30 -3.32 6.63 3.41
CA MET A 30 -2.35 7.46 2.69
C MET A 30 -2.70 7.62 1.20
N HIS A 31 -3.12 6.54 0.53
CA HIS A 31 -3.59 6.63 -0.85
C HIS A 31 -4.82 7.52 -0.98
N TRP A 32 -5.75 7.47 -0.02
CA TRP A 32 -6.91 8.38 -0.01
C TRP A 32 -6.49 9.85 0.03
N PHE A 33 -5.54 10.21 0.91
CA PHE A 33 -5.00 11.57 0.99
C PHE A 33 -4.34 12.01 -0.33
N LEU A 34 -3.51 11.16 -0.92
CA LEU A 34 -2.83 11.47 -2.18
C LEU A 34 -3.82 11.60 -3.35
N LEU A 35 -4.84 10.75 -3.40
CA LEU A 35 -5.87 10.78 -4.43
C LEU A 35 -6.73 12.05 -4.39
N MET A 36 -6.93 12.67 -3.22
CA MET A 36 -7.62 13.96 -3.13
C MET A 36 -6.90 15.03 -3.95
N ALA A 37 -5.56 15.08 -3.90
CA ALA A 37 -4.76 15.99 -4.72
C ALA A 37 -4.73 15.54 -6.19
N ASP A 38 -4.44 14.26 -6.45
CA ASP A 38 -4.30 13.74 -7.81
C ASP A 38 -5.59 13.85 -8.62
N SER A 39 -6.75 13.84 -7.96
CA SER A 39 -8.05 13.99 -8.62
C SER A 39 -8.20 15.34 -9.33
N LEU A 40 -7.42 16.36 -8.97
CA LEU A 40 -7.39 17.65 -9.70
C LEU A 40 -6.87 17.49 -11.14
N ALA A 41 -6.05 16.46 -11.40
CA ALA A 41 -5.59 16.10 -12.74
C ALA A 41 -6.57 15.17 -13.47
N SER A 42 -7.58 14.63 -12.78
CA SER A 42 -8.56 13.71 -13.35
C SER A 42 -9.50 14.44 -14.31
N GLY A 43 -9.87 13.78 -15.41
CA GLY A 43 -10.77 14.34 -16.42
C GLY A 43 -10.14 15.38 -17.35
N ILE A 44 -8.92 15.84 -17.09
CA ILE A 44 -8.18 16.71 -18.02
C ILE A 44 -7.70 15.84 -19.19
N THR A 45 -8.25 16.06 -20.38
CA THR A 45 -7.91 15.27 -21.59
C THR A 45 -6.81 15.91 -22.44
N THR A 46 -6.45 17.16 -22.17
CA THR A 46 -5.33 17.82 -22.83
C THR A 46 -4.00 17.16 -22.47
N ASN A 47 -3.06 17.15 -23.42
CA ASN A 47 -1.73 16.57 -23.22
C ASN A 47 -0.98 17.20 -22.03
N VAL A 48 -1.19 18.50 -21.82
CA VAL A 48 -0.59 19.27 -20.72
C VAL A 48 -1.66 19.62 -19.70
N ILE A 49 -1.40 19.31 -18.43
CA ILE A 49 -2.19 19.73 -17.28
C ILE A 49 -1.85 21.21 -17.01
N PRO A 50 -2.85 22.07 -16.77
CA PRO A 50 -2.61 23.48 -16.44
C PRO A 50 -1.62 23.67 -15.29
N ALA A 51 -0.68 24.60 -15.45
CA ALA A 51 0.36 24.87 -14.46
C ALA A 51 -0.18 25.11 -13.03
N PRO A 52 -1.29 25.85 -12.81
CA PRO A 52 -1.82 26.03 -11.46
C PRO A 52 -2.20 24.71 -10.77
N ILE A 53 -2.74 23.75 -11.53
CA ILE A 53 -3.14 22.44 -11.02
C ILE A 53 -1.90 21.62 -10.64
N LEU A 54 -0.89 21.58 -11.53
CA LEU A 54 0.38 20.91 -11.23
C LEU A 54 1.04 21.50 -9.97
N SER A 55 1.09 22.83 -9.86
CA SER A 55 1.63 23.50 -8.69
C SER A 55 0.87 23.15 -7.40
N SER A 56 -0.46 23.06 -7.45
CA SER A 56 -1.27 22.64 -6.29
C SER A 56 -0.96 21.20 -5.87
N ILE A 57 -0.83 20.26 -6.82
CA ILE A 57 -0.51 18.86 -6.52
C ILE A 57 0.91 18.77 -5.93
N ILE A 58 1.90 19.43 -6.54
CA ILE A 58 3.29 19.44 -6.06
C ILE A 58 3.37 20.02 -4.64
N ALA A 59 2.67 21.13 -4.37
CA ALA A 59 2.63 21.73 -3.05
C ALA A 59 2.04 20.76 -2.01
N TYR A 60 0.95 20.08 -2.35
CA TYR A 60 0.35 19.07 -1.48
C TYR A 60 1.31 17.92 -1.18
N TYR A 61 1.96 17.37 -2.21
CA TYR A 61 2.95 16.30 -2.05
C TYR A 61 4.13 16.73 -1.18
N THR A 62 4.62 17.96 -1.36
CA THR A 62 5.74 18.47 -0.57
C THR A 62 5.40 18.49 0.93
N VAL A 63 4.20 18.92 1.30
CA VAL A 63 3.77 18.99 2.70
C VAL A 63 3.44 17.61 3.28
N VAL A 64 2.61 16.85 2.57
CA VAL A 64 2.06 15.58 3.07
C VAL A 64 3.04 14.43 2.90
N PHE A 65 3.66 14.29 1.72
CA PHE A 65 4.59 13.21 1.43
C PHE A 65 5.96 13.50 2.04
N GLY A 66 6.50 14.71 1.85
CA GLY A 66 7.87 15.06 2.25
C GLY A 66 8.20 14.77 3.72
N SER A 67 7.30 15.13 4.64
CA SER A 67 7.48 14.89 6.08
C SER A 67 7.28 13.42 6.49
N MET A 68 6.56 12.63 5.68
CA MET A 68 6.15 11.25 6.02
C MET A 68 6.91 10.18 5.24
N THR A 69 7.76 10.54 4.27
CA THR A 69 8.45 9.60 3.36
C THR A 69 9.12 8.43 4.08
N TRP A 70 9.87 8.69 5.16
CA TRP A 70 10.55 7.64 5.91
C TRP A 70 9.58 6.70 6.62
N MET A 71 8.53 7.25 7.24
CA MET A 71 7.51 6.45 7.91
C MET A 71 6.76 5.56 6.90
N ILE A 72 6.41 6.10 5.73
CA ILE A 72 5.75 5.34 4.66
C ILE A 72 6.63 4.17 4.21
N LYS A 73 7.94 4.40 3.98
CA LYS A 73 8.88 3.33 3.62
C LYS A 73 8.93 2.24 4.68
N ILE A 74 8.99 2.60 5.96
CA ILE A 74 8.97 1.63 7.07
C ILE A 74 7.67 0.82 7.04
N VAL A 75 6.51 1.47 6.91
CA VAL A 75 5.22 0.77 6.89
C VAL A 75 5.10 -0.17 5.68
N ILE A 76 5.57 0.24 4.50
CA ILE A 76 5.61 -0.62 3.31
C ILE A 76 6.48 -1.85 3.55
N LEU A 77 7.67 -1.68 4.14
CA LEU A 77 8.55 -2.80 4.48
C LEU A 77 7.92 -3.73 5.54
N THR A 78 7.27 -3.17 6.56
CA THR A 78 6.52 -3.93 7.56
C THR A 78 5.39 -4.73 6.91
N MET A 79 4.67 -4.13 5.97
CA MET A 79 3.60 -4.78 5.20
C MET A 79 4.14 -5.94 4.37
N LEU A 80 5.24 -5.73 3.63
CA LEU A 80 5.89 -6.77 2.82
C LEU A 80 6.41 -7.94 3.66
N LEU A 81 7.06 -7.63 4.79
CA LEU A 81 7.52 -8.65 5.74
C LEU A 81 6.35 -9.44 6.30
N SER A 82 5.26 -8.76 6.70
CA SER A 82 4.07 -9.41 7.24
C SER A 82 3.39 -10.31 6.21
N MET A 83 3.27 -9.86 4.95
CA MET A 83 2.76 -10.72 3.86
C MET A 83 3.62 -11.96 3.66
N THR A 84 4.95 -11.81 3.71
CA THR A 84 5.90 -12.92 3.55
C THR A 84 5.79 -13.91 4.71
N LEU A 85 5.77 -13.42 5.96
CA LEU A 85 5.60 -14.27 7.15
C LEU A 85 4.24 -14.97 7.17
N GLN A 86 3.18 -14.31 6.67
CA GLN A 86 1.85 -14.89 6.59
C GLN A 86 1.81 -16.17 5.73
N LEU A 87 2.68 -16.31 4.72
CA LEU A 87 2.79 -17.53 3.93
C LEU A 87 3.09 -18.76 4.80
N THR A 88 3.75 -18.58 5.94
CA THR A 88 4.15 -19.66 6.86
C THR A 88 3.05 -20.10 7.83
N ILE A 89 1.94 -19.35 7.97
CA ILE A 89 0.87 -19.63 8.92
C ILE A 89 -0.10 -20.67 8.34
N LYS A 90 -0.03 -21.91 8.81
CA LYS A 90 -0.77 -23.05 8.23
C LYS A 90 -2.28 -23.00 8.48
N GLU A 91 -2.71 -22.31 9.51
CA GLU A 91 -4.11 -22.11 9.91
C GLU A 91 -4.88 -21.23 8.92
N ILE A 92 -4.16 -20.38 8.18
CA ILE A 92 -4.74 -19.59 7.11
C ILE A 92 -4.82 -20.47 5.86
N SER A 93 -5.96 -20.45 5.17
CA SER A 93 -6.09 -21.21 3.93
C SER A 93 -5.01 -20.83 2.92
N GLY A 94 -4.43 -21.83 2.24
CA GLY A 94 -3.33 -21.63 1.29
C GLY A 94 -3.68 -20.61 0.20
N TYR A 95 -4.89 -20.71 -0.38
CA TYR A 95 -5.31 -19.79 -1.43
C TYR A 95 -5.37 -18.33 -0.95
N LEU A 96 -5.81 -18.06 0.28
CA LEU A 96 -5.86 -16.69 0.82
C LEU A 96 -4.47 -16.11 0.99
N ARG A 97 -3.52 -16.92 1.50
CA ARG A 97 -2.12 -16.50 1.68
C ARG A 97 -1.48 -16.11 0.36
N TYR A 98 -1.60 -16.99 -0.65
CA TYR A 98 -1.06 -16.72 -1.97
C TYR A 98 -1.79 -15.59 -2.69
N LEU A 99 -3.12 -15.51 -2.57
CA LEU A 99 -3.90 -14.46 -3.21
C LEU A 99 -3.48 -13.07 -2.70
N ILE A 100 -3.33 -12.90 -1.39
CA ILE A 100 -2.84 -11.63 -0.81
C ILE A 100 -1.44 -11.32 -1.34
N PHE A 101 -0.52 -12.28 -1.27
CA PHE A 101 0.87 -12.07 -1.68
C PHE A 101 0.98 -11.72 -3.17
N VAL A 102 0.36 -12.50 -4.06
CA VAL A 102 0.46 -12.34 -5.51
C VAL A 102 -0.25 -11.07 -5.99
N THR A 103 -1.34 -10.65 -5.34
CA THR A 103 -2.05 -9.42 -5.74
C THR A 103 -1.40 -8.14 -5.23
N ASN A 104 -0.76 -8.17 -4.04
CA ASN A 104 -0.24 -6.96 -3.40
C ASN A 104 1.28 -6.79 -3.49
N ALA A 105 2.05 -7.88 -3.53
CA ALA A 105 3.51 -7.76 -3.65
C ALA A 105 3.93 -6.99 -4.92
N PRO A 106 3.37 -7.25 -6.13
CA PRO A 106 3.72 -6.48 -7.32
C PRO A 106 3.44 -4.99 -7.19
N LEU A 107 2.34 -4.60 -6.53
CA LEU A 107 2.00 -3.20 -6.28
C LEU A 107 2.99 -2.53 -5.34
N VAL A 108 3.43 -3.24 -4.29
CA VAL A 108 4.48 -2.77 -3.38
C VAL A 108 5.80 -2.58 -4.12
N PHE A 109 6.22 -3.57 -4.91
CA PHE A 109 7.46 -3.50 -5.70
C PHE A 109 7.40 -2.34 -6.70
N TYR A 110 6.31 -2.22 -7.45
CA TYR A 110 6.10 -1.11 -8.38
C TYR A 110 6.10 0.25 -7.67
N GLY A 111 5.45 0.33 -6.50
CA GLY A 111 5.46 1.51 -5.65
C GLY A 111 6.87 1.95 -5.25
N VAL A 112 7.64 1.02 -4.67
CA VAL A 112 8.98 1.30 -4.12
C VAL A 112 10.00 1.62 -5.21
N PHE A 113 10.04 0.82 -6.27
CA PHE A 113 11.11 0.91 -7.27
C PHE A 113 10.81 1.88 -8.42
N TYR A 114 9.54 2.24 -8.63
CA TYR A 114 9.15 3.10 -9.75
C TYR A 114 8.40 4.36 -9.29
N ILE A 115 7.33 4.22 -8.52
CA ILE A 115 6.44 5.35 -8.21
C ILE A 115 7.05 6.33 -7.21
N ILE A 116 7.71 5.87 -6.14
CA ILE A 116 8.38 6.76 -5.19
C ILE A 116 9.46 7.61 -5.89
N PRO A 117 10.41 7.02 -6.66
CA PRO A 117 11.38 7.81 -7.43
C PRO A 117 10.75 8.74 -8.48
N LEU A 118 9.58 8.37 -9.01
CA LEU A 118 8.83 9.22 -9.95
C LEU A 118 8.21 10.43 -9.22
N ALA A 119 7.61 10.21 -8.06
CA ALA A 119 7.05 11.24 -7.20
C ALA A 119 8.13 12.21 -6.69
N ASP A 120 9.31 11.70 -6.31
CA ASP A 120 10.45 12.55 -5.94
C ASP A 120 10.86 13.49 -7.09
N ARG A 121 10.91 12.97 -8.33
CA ARG A 121 11.19 13.79 -9.53
C ARG A 121 10.06 14.75 -9.91
N PHE A 122 8.83 14.37 -9.64
CA PHE A 122 7.66 15.24 -9.80
C PHE A 122 7.74 16.43 -8.84
N ILE A 123 8.03 16.18 -7.57
CA ILE A 123 8.13 17.20 -6.52
C ILE A 123 9.26 18.21 -6.79
N THR A 124 10.40 17.77 -7.32
CA THR A 124 11.52 18.69 -7.62
C THR A 124 11.23 19.65 -8.77
N ASN A 125 10.13 19.46 -9.50
CA ASN A 125 9.66 20.30 -10.59
C ASN A 125 10.74 20.63 -11.66
N ALA A 126 11.68 19.71 -11.88
CA ALA A 126 12.84 19.94 -12.75
C ALA A 126 12.61 19.62 -14.24
N ALA A 127 11.43 19.08 -14.58
CA ALA A 127 11.09 18.63 -15.93
C ALA A 127 10.15 19.60 -16.67
N THR A 128 9.98 19.40 -17.99
CA THR A 128 9.05 20.20 -18.80
C THR A 128 7.58 19.96 -18.39
N PRO A 129 6.65 20.88 -18.69
CA PRO A 129 5.23 20.72 -18.35
C PRO A 129 4.60 19.44 -18.88
N GLU A 130 5.01 18.96 -20.06
CA GLU A 130 4.55 17.71 -20.66
C GLU A 130 4.97 16.51 -19.81
N ILE A 131 6.24 16.48 -19.39
CA ILE A 131 6.78 15.40 -18.55
C ILE A 131 6.13 15.44 -17.16
N GLN A 132 5.96 16.63 -16.57
CA GLN A 132 5.25 16.78 -15.29
C GLN A 132 3.80 16.28 -15.37
N SER A 133 3.13 16.56 -16.49
CA SER A 133 1.77 16.07 -16.73
C SER A 133 1.72 14.54 -16.83
N GLN A 134 2.71 13.93 -17.49
CA GLN A 134 2.85 12.47 -17.55
C GLN A 134 3.14 11.86 -16.18
N PHE A 135 4.00 12.48 -15.37
CA PHE A 135 4.28 12.05 -14.02
C PHE A 135 3.02 12.07 -13.16
N ALA A 136 2.28 13.19 -13.12
CA ALA A 136 1.05 13.32 -12.36
C ALA A 136 0.02 12.23 -12.72
N ARG A 137 -0.19 11.96 -14.02
CA ARG A 137 -1.12 10.92 -14.49
C ARG A 137 -0.66 9.50 -14.12
N THR A 138 0.62 9.23 -14.26
CA THR A 138 1.19 7.91 -13.94
C THR A 138 1.09 7.63 -12.43
N ILE A 139 1.41 8.63 -11.61
CA ILE A 139 1.28 8.56 -10.16
C ILE A 139 -0.19 8.38 -9.76
N HIS A 140 -1.10 9.17 -10.33
CA HIS A 140 -2.55 9.03 -10.11
C HIS A 140 -3.07 7.61 -10.40
N ALA A 141 -2.74 7.06 -11.58
CA ALA A 141 -3.15 5.71 -11.96
C ALA A 141 -2.58 4.65 -11.00
N ALA A 142 -1.33 4.81 -10.58
CA ALA A 142 -0.71 3.91 -9.61
C ALA A 142 -1.36 3.99 -8.23
N HIS A 143 -1.74 5.19 -7.78
CA HIS A 143 -2.47 5.38 -6.53
C HIS A 143 -3.86 4.75 -6.56
N ILE A 144 -4.59 4.86 -7.68
CA ILE A 144 -5.88 4.17 -7.85
C ILE A 144 -5.68 2.65 -7.73
N ALA A 145 -4.75 2.08 -8.51
CA ALA A 145 -4.50 0.64 -8.48
C ALA A 145 -4.08 0.15 -7.09
N SER A 146 -3.22 0.90 -6.41
CA SER A 146 -2.73 0.58 -5.07
C SER A 146 -3.82 0.73 -4.01
N ALA A 147 -4.70 1.73 -4.12
CA ALA A 147 -5.86 1.88 -3.24
C ALA A 147 -6.82 0.69 -3.34
N TYR A 148 -7.13 0.22 -4.56
CA TYR A 148 -7.96 -0.97 -4.73
C TYR A 148 -7.27 -2.24 -4.22
N GLY A 149 -5.98 -2.42 -4.50
CA GLY A 149 -5.21 -3.56 -4.00
C GLY A 149 -5.18 -3.62 -2.47
N THR A 150 -4.91 -2.50 -1.82
CA THR A 150 -4.86 -2.38 -0.35
C THR A 150 -6.25 -2.53 0.28
N ALA A 151 -7.30 -1.97 -0.31
CA ALA A 151 -8.68 -2.20 0.13
C ALA A 151 -9.07 -3.68 0.07
N PHE A 152 -8.73 -4.36 -1.03
CA PHE A 152 -8.96 -5.80 -1.17
C PHE A 152 -8.18 -6.60 -0.12
N MET A 153 -6.92 -6.24 0.13
CA MET A 153 -6.11 -6.86 1.18
C MET A 153 -6.72 -6.67 2.57
N ILE A 154 -7.19 -5.47 2.90
CA ILE A 154 -7.89 -5.18 4.17
C ILE A 154 -9.09 -6.11 4.33
N PHE A 155 -9.92 -6.22 3.29
CA PHE A 155 -11.08 -7.10 3.30
C PHE A 155 -10.71 -8.56 3.56
N LEU A 156 -9.69 -9.08 2.86
CA LEU A 156 -9.22 -10.45 3.08
C LEU A 156 -8.61 -10.65 4.48
N GLN A 157 -7.90 -9.66 5.02
CA GLN A 157 -7.34 -9.70 6.36
C GLN A 157 -8.41 -9.75 7.45
N LEU A 158 -9.49 -8.98 7.31
CA LEU A 158 -10.62 -9.06 8.22
C LEU A 158 -11.24 -10.47 8.25
N ILE A 159 -11.42 -11.10 7.08
CA ILE A 159 -11.90 -12.48 7.00
C ILE A 159 -10.95 -13.45 7.72
N ILE A 160 -9.64 -13.29 7.51
CA ILE A 160 -8.62 -14.13 8.16
C ILE A 160 -8.67 -13.99 9.68
N ILE A 161 -8.66 -12.76 10.18
CA ILE A 161 -8.64 -12.48 11.63
C ILE A 161 -9.91 -13.02 12.31
N ILE A 162 -11.09 -12.77 11.72
CA ILE A 162 -12.37 -13.28 12.25
C ILE A 162 -12.36 -14.81 12.30
N ARG A 163 -11.85 -15.48 11.26
CA ARG A 163 -11.75 -16.94 11.23
C ARG A 163 -10.81 -17.47 12.32
N LEU A 164 -9.64 -16.85 12.49
CA LEU A 164 -8.67 -17.24 13.52
C LEU A 164 -9.24 -17.05 14.93
N GLN A 165 -9.97 -15.95 15.19
CA GLN A 165 -10.63 -15.71 16.47
C GLN A 165 -11.71 -16.76 16.77
N ARG A 166 -12.55 -17.10 15.79
CA ARG A 166 -13.57 -18.15 15.94
C ARG A 166 -12.96 -19.52 16.23
N GLN A 167 -11.86 -19.87 15.56
CA GLN A 167 -11.14 -21.12 15.82
C GLN A 167 -10.51 -21.16 17.22
N ALA A 168 -10.08 -20.01 17.75
CA ALA A 168 -9.53 -19.93 19.10
C ALA A 168 -10.63 -20.06 20.17
N ALA A 169 -11.82 -19.51 19.94
CA ALA A 169 -12.95 -19.59 20.87
C ALA A 169 -13.61 -20.98 20.94
N ALA A 170 -13.38 -21.84 19.93
CA ALA A 170 -13.94 -23.19 19.86
C ALA A 170 -13.03 -24.28 20.48
N LYS A 171 -11.88 -23.89 21.04
CA LYS A 171 -10.93 -24.78 21.72
C LYS A 171 -11.00 -24.56 23.22
#